data_AF-A0A6J6XXK3-F1
#
_entry.id   AF-A0A6J6XXK3-F1
#
_cell.length_a   1.000
_cell.length_b   1.000
_cell.length_c   1.000
_cell.angle_alpha   90.00
_cell.angle_beta   90.00
_cell.angle_gamma   90.00
#
_symmetry.space_group_name_H-M   'P 1'
#
loop_
_entity.id
_entity.type
_entity.pdbx_description
1 polymer ?
#
loop_
_entity_poly.entity_id
_entity_poly.type
_entity_poly.pdbx_seq_one_letter_code
_entity_poly.pdbx_strand_id
1 'polypeptide(L)'
;MFGPPGSLSLSGDNVPVPAGPWPAPSQSQPQWSLTSDGVPFFGGRPACSMRYANIIANQFARDGANEATQQWAVYIASRETGCLPKTVTVNEQTRDDSHCAFQLNVLSGTFAPTGELGRHGWTPAKVRKSMRDCADAASDLWVSCGRGPWSPPYSCRPPTIGA
;
A
#
# COMPACT_ATOMS: atom_id res chain seq x y z
N MET A 1 25.75 -27.77 -24.60
CA MET A 1 24.63 -28.00 -23.67
C MET A 1 24.46 -26.73 -22.85
N PHE A 2 23.48 -25.90 -23.19
CA PHE A 2 23.15 -24.70 -22.42
C PHE A 2 22.20 -25.12 -21.30
N GLY A 3 22.61 -24.95 -20.05
CA GLY A 3 21.74 -25.21 -18.89
C GLY A 3 20.58 -24.20 -18.85
N PRO A 4 19.42 -24.56 -18.27
CA PRO A 4 18.29 -23.65 -18.18
C PRO A 4 18.61 -22.47 -17.25
N PRO A 5 18.03 -21.28 -17.49
CA PRO A 5 18.14 -20.18 -16.56
C PRO A 5 17.46 -20.57 -15.24
N GLY A 6 18.23 -20.59 -14.16
CA GLY A 6 17.71 -20.81 -12.82
C GLY A 6 16.72 -19.70 -12.45
N SER A 7 15.46 -20.09 -12.27
CA SER A 7 14.46 -19.26 -11.61
C SER A 7 14.95 -18.93 -10.20
N LEU A 8 15.43 -17.71 -9.99
CA LEU A 8 15.61 -17.14 -8.66
C LEU A 8 14.23 -17.03 -8.01
N SER A 9 13.90 -18.05 -7.21
CA SER A 9 12.76 -18.01 -6.30
C SER A 9 13.06 -16.98 -5.21
N LEU A 10 12.63 -15.73 -5.43
CA LEU A 10 12.56 -14.70 -4.39
C LEU A 10 11.43 -15.06 -3.42
N SER A 11 11.66 -16.05 -2.56
CA SER A 11 10.94 -16.21 -1.30
C SER A 11 11.34 -15.06 -0.38
N GLY A 12 10.79 -13.88 -0.68
CA GLY A 12 11.28 -12.56 -0.27
C GLY A 12 10.98 -12.15 1.17
N ASP A 13 11.09 -13.06 2.14
CA ASP A 13 10.83 -12.75 3.56
C ASP A 13 12.10 -12.46 4.38
N ASN A 14 13.30 -12.80 3.89
CA ASN A 14 14.58 -12.66 4.61
C ASN A 14 15.50 -11.54 4.11
N VAL A 15 15.05 -10.70 3.18
CA VAL A 15 15.84 -9.51 2.78
C VAL A 15 15.67 -8.44 3.86
N PRO A 16 16.78 -7.90 4.43
CA PRO A 16 16.70 -6.77 5.34
C PRO A 16 15.91 -5.62 4.69
N VAL A 17 14.84 -5.20 5.37
CA VAL A 17 14.01 -4.08 4.92
C VAL A 17 14.59 -2.81 5.57
N PRO A 18 14.99 -1.79 4.80
CA PRO A 18 15.49 -0.55 5.38
C PRO A 18 14.47 0.06 6.36
N ALA A 19 14.95 0.78 7.36
CA ALA A 19 14.06 1.49 8.27
C ALA A 19 13.26 2.56 7.51
N GLY A 20 11.98 2.70 7.85
CA GLY A 20 11.15 3.80 7.37
C GLY A 20 11.45 5.11 8.11
N PRO A 21 10.78 6.21 7.72
CA PRO A 21 11.00 7.55 8.26
C PRO A 21 10.28 7.72 9.60
N TRP A 22 10.72 6.96 10.60
CA TRP A 22 10.22 7.00 11.96
C TRP A 22 11.23 7.71 12.88
N PRO A 23 10.77 8.43 13.93
CA PRO A 23 9.38 8.65 14.31
C PRO A 23 8.68 9.66 13.39
N ALA A 24 7.40 9.41 13.10
CA ALA A 24 6.57 10.37 12.38
C ALA A 24 6.17 11.55 13.29
N PRO A 25 6.07 12.78 12.76
CA PRO A 25 5.46 13.88 13.49
C PRO A 25 3.96 13.64 13.71
N SER A 26 3.35 14.43 14.60
CA SER A 26 1.89 14.56 14.61
C SER A 26 1.42 15.19 13.30
N GLN A 27 0.33 14.70 12.75
CA GLN A 27 -0.27 15.22 11.53
C GLN A 27 -1.78 15.41 11.71
N SER A 28 -2.42 16.18 10.82
CA SER A 28 -3.83 16.58 10.96
C SER A 28 -4.85 15.52 10.49
N GLN A 29 -4.41 14.32 10.12
CA GLN A 29 -5.33 13.25 9.70
C GLN A 29 -6.21 12.84 10.87
N PRO A 30 -7.49 12.49 10.60
CA PRO A 30 -8.39 12.03 11.65
C PRO A 30 -7.83 10.83 12.40
N GLN A 31 -7.88 10.85 13.73
CA GLN A 31 -7.44 9.72 14.55
C GLN A 31 -5.97 9.32 14.28
N TRP A 32 -5.11 10.25 13.87
CA TRP A 32 -3.68 10.01 13.77
C TRP A 32 -3.08 9.73 15.15
N SER A 33 -2.54 8.53 15.32
CA SER A 33 -1.87 8.09 16.53
C SER A 33 -0.50 7.51 16.19
N LEU A 34 0.41 7.50 17.17
CA LEU A 34 1.76 6.97 17.00
C LEU A 34 1.99 5.79 17.95
N THR A 35 2.64 4.74 17.47
CA THR A 35 3.17 3.68 18.34
C THR A 35 4.32 4.22 19.20
N SER A 36 4.82 3.43 20.16
CA SER A 36 6.03 3.75 20.91
C SER A 36 7.26 4.00 20.03
N ASP A 37 7.29 3.37 18.86
CA ASP A 37 8.39 3.49 17.89
C ASP A 37 8.15 4.64 16.89
N GLY A 38 7.08 5.42 17.08
CA GLY A 38 6.74 6.55 16.22
C GLY A 38 6.15 6.16 14.86
N VAL A 39 5.64 4.93 14.71
CA VAL A 39 4.94 4.49 13.49
C VAL A 39 3.51 5.01 13.53
N PRO A 40 3.02 5.70 12.48
CA PRO A 40 1.68 6.23 12.47
C PRO A 40 0.63 5.14 12.22
N PHE A 41 -0.52 5.28 12.88
CA PHE A 41 -1.64 4.38 12.73
C PHE A 41 -2.98 5.10 12.97
N PHE A 42 -4.06 4.45 12.58
CA PHE A 42 -5.41 4.96 12.80
C PHE A 42 -5.94 4.54 14.18
N GLY A 43 -6.25 5.52 15.03
CA GLY A 43 -6.80 5.29 16.36
C GLY A 43 -8.08 4.45 16.31
N GLY A 44 -8.09 3.32 17.02
CA GLY A 44 -9.18 2.33 16.98
C GLY A 44 -8.98 1.19 15.97
N ARG A 45 -7.87 1.19 15.22
CA ARG A 45 -7.41 0.05 14.42
C ARG A 45 -6.03 -0.44 14.90
N PRO A 46 -5.67 -1.71 14.63
CA PRO A 46 -4.31 -2.17 14.86
C PRO A 46 -3.29 -1.33 14.07
N ALA A 47 -2.18 -0.99 14.73
CA ALA A 47 -1.03 -0.42 14.05
C ALA A 47 -0.36 -1.46 13.16
N CYS A 48 0.31 -0.99 12.10
CA CYS A 48 1.24 -1.85 11.37
C CYS A 48 2.33 -2.37 12.33
N SER A 49 2.75 -3.62 12.14
CA SER A 49 4.04 -4.04 12.69
C SER A 49 5.16 -3.21 12.06
N MET A 50 6.26 -3.00 12.78
CA MET A 50 7.42 -2.26 12.27
C MET A 50 7.90 -2.81 10.91
N ARG A 51 7.89 -4.13 10.74
CA ARG A 51 8.24 -4.79 9.47
C ARG A 51 7.33 -4.37 8.32
N TYR A 52 6.00 -4.39 8.52
CA TYR A 52 5.07 -3.98 7.47
C TYR A 52 5.10 -2.47 7.21
N ALA A 53 5.25 -1.65 8.25
CA ALA A 53 5.44 -0.22 8.10
C ALA A 53 6.66 0.08 7.23
N ASN A 54 7.79 -0.58 7.48
CA ASN A 54 9.00 -0.44 6.68
C ASN A 54 8.80 -0.92 5.23
N ILE A 55 8.11 -2.05 5.00
CA ILE A 55 7.84 -2.54 3.63
C ILE A 55 7.05 -1.49 2.84
N ILE A 56 5.98 -0.95 3.45
CA ILE A 56 5.15 0.08 2.83
C ILE A 56 5.96 1.35 2.54
N ALA A 57 6.63 1.90 3.56
CA ALA A 57 7.41 3.13 3.42
C ALA A 57 8.47 3.01 2.33
N ASN A 58 9.23 1.91 2.31
CA ASN A 58 10.27 1.70 1.29
C ASN A 58 9.71 1.57 -0.12
N GLN A 59 8.53 0.96 -0.27
CA GLN A 59 7.94 0.81 -1.60
C GLN A 59 7.46 2.16 -2.14
N PHE A 60 6.80 2.97 -1.32
CA PHE A 60 6.46 4.34 -1.68
C PHE A 60 7.70 5.20 -1.95
N ALA A 61 8.77 5.05 -1.15
CA ALA A 61 10.03 5.75 -1.36
C ALA A 61 10.68 5.42 -2.71
N ARG A 62 10.64 4.14 -3.12
CA ARG A 62 11.16 3.68 -4.43
C ARG A 62 10.45 4.36 -5.60
N ASP A 63 9.17 4.66 -5.43
CA ASP A 63 8.35 5.33 -6.42
C ASP A 63 8.35 6.87 -6.29
N GLY A 64 9.19 7.41 -5.42
CA GLY A 64 9.48 8.84 -5.31
C GLY A 64 8.72 9.58 -4.21
N ALA A 65 8.04 8.88 -3.30
CA ALA A 65 7.35 9.51 -2.17
C ALA A 65 8.33 10.11 -1.16
N ASN A 66 8.03 11.33 -0.72
CA ASN A 66 8.72 11.92 0.44
C ASN A 66 8.35 11.20 1.74
N GLU A 67 9.04 11.54 2.84
CA GLU A 67 8.80 10.94 4.16
C GLU A 67 7.34 11.10 4.64
N ALA A 68 6.73 12.27 4.41
CA ALA A 68 5.36 12.53 4.82
C ALA A 68 4.34 11.63 4.08
N THR A 69 4.58 11.32 2.80
CA THR A 69 3.75 10.39 2.03
C THR A 69 4.02 8.94 2.42
N GLN A 70 5.25 8.57 2.73
CA GLN A 70 5.56 7.25 3.27
C GLN A 70 4.81 7.00 4.60
N GLN A 71 4.82 7.99 5.50
CA GLN A 71 4.08 7.95 6.77
C GLN A 71 2.56 7.89 6.55
N TRP A 72 2.05 8.71 5.63
CA TRP A 72 0.64 8.68 5.24
C TRP A 72 0.23 7.31 4.70
N ALA A 73 1.03 6.67 3.85
CA ALA A 73 0.72 5.36 3.30
C ALA A 73 0.59 4.28 4.39
N VAL A 74 1.46 4.31 5.40
CA VAL A 74 1.37 3.42 6.56
C VAL A 74 0.11 3.67 7.38
N TYR A 75 -0.23 4.94 7.62
CA TYR A 75 -1.48 5.32 8.27
C TYR A 75 -2.70 4.82 7.48
N ILE A 76 -2.72 4.93 6.15
CA ILE A 76 -3.80 4.42 5.30
C ILE A 76 -3.94 2.90 5.44
N ALA A 77 -2.85 2.15 5.31
CA ALA A 77 -2.89 0.69 5.47
C ALA A 77 -3.42 0.26 6.84
N SER A 78 -3.08 1.01 7.90
CA SER A 78 -3.64 0.78 9.25
C SER A 78 -5.13 1.11 9.31
N ARG A 79 -5.56 2.26 8.76
CA ARG A 79 -6.97 2.68 8.72
C ARG A 79 -7.86 1.66 8.03
N GLU A 80 -7.42 1.19 6.86
CA GLU A 80 -8.20 0.32 6.00
C GLU A 80 -8.38 -1.07 6.60
N THR A 81 -7.31 -1.71 7.07
CA THR A 81 -7.39 -3.12 7.51
C THR A 81 -6.55 -3.48 8.73
N GLY A 82 -5.85 -2.52 9.35
CA GLY A 82 -4.84 -2.82 10.36
C GLY A 82 -3.60 -3.48 9.75
N CYS A 83 -3.25 -3.12 8.51
CA CYS A 83 -2.08 -3.62 7.79
C CYS A 83 -2.09 -5.14 7.56
N LEU A 84 -3.27 -5.69 7.27
CA LEU A 84 -3.45 -7.10 6.94
C LEU A 84 -3.42 -7.29 5.41
N PRO A 85 -2.35 -7.91 4.85
CA PRO A 85 -2.14 -7.95 3.40
C PRO A 85 -3.10 -8.86 2.63
N LYS A 86 -3.81 -9.76 3.33
CA LYS A 86 -4.72 -10.75 2.72
C LYS A 86 -6.19 -10.37 2.79
N THR A 87 -6.52 -9.22 3.40
CA THR A 87 -7.91 -8.79 3.61
C THR A 87 -8.63 -8.61 2.28
N VAL A 88 -9.89 -9.04 2.24
CA VAL A 88 -10.81 -8.79 1.14
C VAL A 88 -12.13 -8.34 1.72
N THR A 89 -12.64 -7.22 1.23
CA THR A 89 -14.01 -6.79 1.50
C THR A 89 -14.80 -7.04 0.23
N VAL A 90 -15.81 -7.92 0.30
CA VAL A 90 -16.63 -8.29 -0.84
C VAL A 90 -17.90 -7.45 -0.82
N ASN A 91 -18.26 -6.85 -1.95
CA ASN A 91 -19.55 -6.19 -2.12
C ASN A 91 -20.39 -6.98 -3.12
N GLU A 92 -21.26 -7.87 -2.64
CA GLU A 92 -22.03 -8.77 -3.49
C GLU A 92 -23.01 -8.04 -4.43
N GLN A 93 -23.43 -6.82 -4.08
CA GLN A 93 -24.40 -6.05 -4.86
C GLN A 93 -23.76 -5.39 -6.08
N THR A 94 -22.63 -4.73 -5.88
CA THR A 94 -21.94 -3.99 -6.94
C THR A 94 -20.81 -4.81 -7.58
N ARG A 95 -20.38 -5.91 -6.94
CA ARG A 95 -19.12 -6.64 -7.21
C ARG A 95 -17.88 -5.78 -7.05
N ASP A 96 -17.99 -4.81 -6.15
CA ASP A 96 -16.95 -3.84 -5.89
C ASP A 96 -16.03 -4.29 -4.77
N ASP A 97 -15.26 -5.33 -5.07
CA ASP A 97 -14.39 -5.95 -4.07
C ASP A 97 -13.14 -5.09 -3.84
N SER A 98 -12.77 -4.96 -2.57
CA SER A 98 -11.58 -4.22 -2.14
C SER A 98 -10.54 -5.18 -1.58
N HIS A 99 -9.30 -5.06 -2.06
CA HIS A 99 -8.26 -6.06 -1.82
C HIS A 99 -7.06 -5.52 -1.05
N CYS A 100 -6.46 -6.43 -0.28
CA CYS A 100 -5.23 -6.26 0.48
C CYS A 100 -5.31 -5.13 1.54
N ALA A 101 -4.15 -4.76 2.10
CA ALA A 101 -4.05 -3.79 3.19
C ALA A 101 -4.49 -2.37 2.80
N PHE A 102 -4.47 -2.03 1.51
CA PHE A 102 -4.87 -0.72 1.01
C PHE A 102 -6.31 -0.68 0.49
N GLN A 103 -7.05 -1.79 0.57
CA GLN A 103 -8.42 -1.89 0.07
C GLN A 103 -8.53 -1.41 -1.39
N LEU A 104 -7.59 -1.86 -2.24
CA LEU A 104 -7.56 -1.54 -3.66
C LEU A 104 -8.81 -2.11 -4.32
N ASN A 105 -9.62 -1.24 -4.92
CA ASN A 105 -11.01 -1.52 -5.23
C ASN A 105 -11.24 -1.75 -6.73
N VAL A 106 -11.90 -2.84 -7.12
CA VAL A 106 -11.97 -3.27 -8.52
C VAL A 106 -12.80 -2.35 -9.42
N LEU A 107 -13.94 -1.81 -8.98
CA LEU A 107 -14.87 -1.08 -9.88
C LEU A 107 -14.82 0.44 -9.79
N SER A 108 -14.20 1.02 -8.77
CA SER A 108 -13.91 2.47 -8.69
C SER A 108 -12.91 2.96 -9.76
N GLY A 109 -12.54 2.12 -10.73
CA GLY A 109 -11.58 2.43 -11.77
C GLY A 109 -10.13 2.31 -11.31
N THR A 110 -9.87 1.73 -10.13
CA THR A 110 -8.50 1.43 -9.69
C THR A 110 -7.89 0.34 -10.56
N PHE A 111 -8.68 -0.67 -10.95
CA PHE A 111 -8.26 -1.70 -11.89
C PHE A 111 -8.91 -1.45 -13.26
N ALA A 112 -8.15 -1.65 -14.34
CA ALA A 112 -8.66 -1.65 -15.70
C ALA A 112 -9.74 -2.74 -15.86
N PRO A 113 -10.56 -2.72 -16.93
CA PRO A 113 -11.58 -3.75 -17.18
C PRO A 113 -11.06 -5.19 -17.20
N THR A 114 -9.76 -5.38 -17.38
CA THR A 114 -9.05 -6.67 -17.32
C THR A 114 -8.67 -7.10 -15.90
N GLY A 115 -8.98 -6.31 -14.88
CA GLY A 115 -8.59 -6.58 -13.49
C GLY A 115 -7.13 -6.27 -13.19
N GLU A 116 -6.51 -5.35 -13.95
CA GLU A 116 -5.12 -4.96 -13.83
C GLU A 116 -4.97 -3.51 -13.36
N LEU A 117 -4.15 -3.28 -12.33
CA LEU A 117 -3.76 -1.94 -11.86
C LEU A 117 -2.30 -1.66 -12.23
N GLY A 118 -1.99 -0.40 -12.55
CA GLY A 118 -0.63 0.12 -12.70
C GLY A 118 0.13 -0.41 -13.92
N ARG A 119 1.42 -0.07 -14.01
CA ARG A 119 2.29 -0.47 -15.13
C ARG A 119 2.70 -1.95 -15.08
N HIS A 120 2.44 -2.62 -13.96
CA HIS A 120 2.93 -3.96 -13.65
C HIS A 120 1.85 -5.06 -13.65
N GLY A 121 0.64 -4.77 -14.15
CA GLY A 121 -0.41 -5.77 -14.36
C GLY A 121 -0.91 -6.41 -13.04
N TRP A 122 -1.16 -5.60 -12.01
CA TRP A 122 -1.56 -6.11 -10.70
C TRP A 122 -2.96 -6.72 -10.72
N THR A 123 -3.08 -7.98 -10.32
CA THR A 123 -4.38 -8.67 -10.20
C THR A 123 -4.79 -8.84 -8.72
N PRO A 124 -6.10 -9.03 -8.43
CA PRO A 124 -6.56 -9.34 -7.06
C PRO A 124 -5.83 -10.52 -6.41
N ALA A 125 -5.45 -11.54 -7.19
CA ALA A 125 -4.68 -12.66 -6.67
C ALA A 125 -3.23 -12.26 -6.31
N LYS A 126 -2.59 -11.42 -7.13
CA LYS A 126 -1.20 -10.99 -6.94
C LYS A 126 -1.05 -10.07 -5.73
N VAL A 127 -1.91 -9.05 -5.60
CA VAL A 127 -1.83 -8.06 -4.50
C VAL A 127 -2.05 -8.66 -3.11
N ARG A 128 -2.67 -9.84 -3.01
CA ARG A 128 -2.92 -10.54 -1.75
C ARG A 128 -1.80 -11.50 -1.35
N LYS A 129 -0.79 -11.73 -2.21
CA LYS A 129 0.28 -12.70 -1.94
C LYS A 129 1.15 -12.26 -0.76
N SER A 130 1.49 -10.98 -0.70
CA SER A 130 2.38 -10.44 0.33
C SER A 130 2.10 -8.97 0.61
N MET A 131 2.62 -8.46 1.72
CA MET A 131 2.60 -7.00 1.99
C MET A 131 3.39 -6.24 0.93
N ARG A 132 4.47 -6.82 0.40
CA ARG A 132 5.26 -6.19 -0.65
C ARG A 132 4.43 -6.01 -1.93
N ASP A 133 3.76 -7.07 -2.40
CA ASP A 133 2.92 -6.99 -3.61
C ASP A 133 1.74 -6.00 -3.42
N CYS A 134 1.15 -5.97 -2.22
CA CYS A 134 0.10 -5.00 -1.90
C CYS A 134 0.63 -3.56 -1.90
N ALA A 135 1.79 -3.31 -1.29
CA ALA A 135 2.40 -1.99 -1.24
C ALA A 135 2.86 -1.51 -2.62
N ASP A 136 3.37 -2.42 -3.45
CA ASP A 136 3.85 -2.13 -4.82
C ASP A 136 2.69 -1.73 -5.73
N ALA A 137 1.56 -2.43 -5.62
CA ALA A 137 0.33 -2.04 -6.31
C ALA A 137 -0.24 -0.71 -5.80
N ALA A 138 -0.19 -0.48 -4.48
CA ALA A 138 -0.69 0.76 -3.89
C ALA A 138 0.18 1.98 -4.26
N SER A 139 1.51 1.83 -4.29
CA SER A 139 2.41 2.91 -4.70
C SER A 139 2.25 3.23 -6.20
N ASP A 140 2.05 2.22 -7.06
CA ASP A 140 1.69 2.41 -8.47
C ASP A 140 0.41 3.24 -8.66
N LEU A 141 -0.62 2.94 -7.85
CA LEU A 141 -1.87 3.73 -7.86
C LEU A 141 -1.61 5.15 -7.37
N TRP A 142 -0.81 5.32 -6.32
CA TRP A 142 -0.44 6.63 -5.81
C TRP A 142 0.33 7.46 -6.84
N VAL A 143 1.25 6.88 -7.61
CA VAL A 143 1.95 7.60 -8.71
C VAL A 143 0.94 8.13 -9.74
N SER A 144 -0.13 7.38 -10.00
CA SER A 144 -1.12 7.73 -11.03
C SER A 144 -2.21 8.69 -10.51
N CYS A 145 -2.63 8.51 -9.26
CA CYS A 145 -3.85 9.11 -8.70
C CYS A 145 -3.62 9.90 -7.42
N GLY A 146 -2.38 9.98 -6.93
CA GLY A 146 -2.03 10.65 -5.68
C GLY A 146 -2.73 10.00 -4.48
N ARG A 147 -3.12 10.82 -3.51
CA ARG A 147 -3.83 10.36 -2.29
C ARG A 147 -5.35 10.20 -2.50
N GLY A 148 -5.87 10.66 -3.62
CA GLY A 148 -7.29 10.78 -3.90
C GLY A 148 -8.10 9.49 -3.81
N PRO A 149 -7.59 8.30 -4.17
CA PRO A 149 -8.34 7.05 -4.04
C PRO A 149 -8.69 6.70 -2.59
N TRP A 150 -7.95 7.21 -1.60
CA TRP A 150 -8.14 6.89 -0.19
C TRP A 150 -8.62 8.08 0.65
N SER A 151 -8.89 9.24 0.07
CA SER A 151 -9.24 10.43 0.86
C SER A 151 -10.30 11.28 0.17
N PRO A 152 -11.45 11.54 0.82
CA PRO A 152 -12.42 12.49 0.34
C PRO A 152 -11.79 13.89 0.12
N PRO A 153 -12.18 14.62 -0.94
CA PRO A 153 -13.05 14.20 -2.03
C PRO A 153 -12.32 13.20 -2.95
N TYR A 154 -12.89 11.99 -3.08
CA TYR A 154 -12.25 10.91 -3.84
C TYR A 154 -11.97 11.37 -5.27
N SER A 155 -10.76 11.11 -5.73
CA SER A 155 -10.28 11.58 -7.03
C SER A 155 -9.11 10.75 -7.53
N CYS A 156 -8.81 10.84 -8.82
CA CYS A 156 -7.55 10.35 -9.38
C CYS A 156 -6.83 11.51 -10.06
N ARG A 157 -5.78 12.03 -9.40
CA ARG A 157 -4.91 13.07 -9.94
C ARG A 157 -3.47 12.78 -9.53
N PRO A 158 -2.49 12.78 -10.46
CA PRO A 158 -1.10 12.54 -10.11
C PRO A 158 -0.64 13.45 -8.97
N PRO A 159 0.25 12.97 -8.08
CA PRO A 159 0.82 13.78 -7.01
C PRO A 159 1.60 14.96 -7.61
N THR A 160 1.58 16.11 -6.94
CA THR A 160 2.52 17.19 -7.27
C THR A 160 3.94 16.72 -6.98
N ILE A 161 4.92 17.16 -7.79
CA ILE A 161 6.32 16.74 -7.65
C ILE A 161 6.79 16.95 -6.20
N GLY A 162 7.33 15.89 -5.59
CA GLY A 162 7.82 15.91 -4.21
C GLY A 162 6.75 15.75 -3.13
N ALA A 163 5.53 15.34 -3.48
CA ALA A 163 4.44 15.05 -2.52
C ALA A 163 4.61 13.71 -1.80
#